data_AF-A0A836H8V1-F1
#
_entry.id   AF-A0A836H8V1-F1
#
_cell.length_a   1.000
_cell.length_b   1.000
_cell.length_c   1.000
_cell.angle_alpha   90.00
_cell.angle_beta   90.00
_cell.angle_gamma   90.00
#
_symmetry.space_group_name_H-M   'P 1'
#
loop_
_entity.id
_entity.type
_entity.pdbx_description
1 polymer ?
#
loop_
_entity_poly.entity_id
_entity_poly.type
_entity_poly.pdbx_seq_one_letter_code
_entity_poly.pdbx_strand_id
1 'polypeptide(L)'
;MLYGSSCHEYGFLDAILDELTVNPYRDLPTVLARVELAQTAESNVELMKQREAEQKEERASRLRDEWASVTEHPSAASRAGLQRFASLETLTKRTSAFLESLVYTADCEGVASRRGASKTLGRLLSSELTKLAAEALSPLTSALSCSHLDDDHAVSLLRSAYIRLLPYILAVAAPLATSPTTTLSLATSATTVALTACGGSESALPWYAAHTSDTAVRDLLSPYMSSAVEPLERELRFHFSAGCDTAVVHEPQHFFSFLTECFQRQQRIAAEQWATSTSQDREGEAALRLVESLSQLVLSATAVVVFQECYNWRPYSALLRHKEYVVVVVNAVLDFAASAEGHICRDAVQLLVGHLLAVEVLRLYAQCGADMAVSALHDGTARLWRRSFLMEGTSRTLFPLYTCSLHFVRSLEAFQRRLHNSLLLLRGFWAELVWRISVETALSMFLDIVEKQSLLAMSDAAEASWESVLSLLWYVASVQVVTAAAEDWLGMLRESCAAMASTASSPSSLSNPEPLDALMLFRDHLARRSAEQAQLLTRQLCTHQPGDAAQAARLLHGAEEFLKRMGELPDGTSTRYIVQSLMQGVLQKDLSPEHKAELLSYAKLCGLPHFAQLLAL
;
A
#
# COMPACT_ATOMS: atom_id res chain seq x y z
N MET A 1 18.45 -57.01 4.82
CA MET A 1 18.59 -57.10 6.29
C MET A 1 17.42 -56.36 6.90
N LEU A 2 16.63 -57.06 7.71
CA LEU A 2 15.42 -56.56 8.37
C LEU A 2 15.83 -55.83 9.66
N TYR A 3 15.63 -54.52 9.71
CA TYR A 3 15.39 -53.76 10.95
C TYR A 3 13.87 -53.54 10.96
N GLY A 4 13.07 -54.04 11.90
CA GLY A 4 13.21 -53.91 13.34
C GLY A 4 12.05 -53.04 13.82
N SER A 5 10.81 -53.56 13.70
CA SER A 5 9.58 -52.90 14.17
C SER A 5 9.45 -53.12 15.67
N SER A 6 9.65 -52.06 16.46
CA SER A 6 9.44 -52.05 17.91
C SER A 6 8.53 -50.91 18.39
N CYS A 7 7.57 -50.47 17.56
CA CYS A 7 6.65 -49.38 17.90
C CYS A 7 5.22 -49.82 18.27
N HIS A 8 4.87 -51.12 18.22
CA HIS A 8 3.48 -51.57 18.42
C HIS A 8 3.10 -52.06 19.83
N GLU A 9 4.06 -52.34 20.72
CA GLU A 9 3.74 -52.96 22.02
C GLU A 9 3.10 -51.98 23.03
N TYR A 10 3.35 -50.66 22.91
CA TYR A 10 2.76 -49.66 23.81
C TYR A 10 1.30 -49.33 23.49
N GLY A 11 0.88 -49.39 22.22
CA GLY A 11 -0.49 -49.03 21.81
C GLY A 11 -1.56 -50.07 22.19
N PHE A 12 -1.19 -51.35 22.32
CA PHE A 12 -2.14 -52.41 22.67
C PHE A 12 -2.57 -52.32 24.15
N LEU A 13 -1.62 -52.08 25.04
CA LEU A 13 -1.86 -51.91 26.48
C LEU A 13 -2.68 -50.64 26.76
N ASP A 14 -2.36 -49.53 26.08
CA ASP A 14 -3.11 -48.28 26.19
C ASP A 14 -4.54 -48.41 25.63
N ALA A 15 -4.74 -49.13 24.51
CA ALA A 15 -6.08 -49.40 23.96
C ALA A 15 -6.94 -50.29 24.87
N ILE A 16 -6.33 -51.25 25.57
CA ILE A 16 -7.02 -52.06 26.60
C ILE A 16 -7.41 -51.17 27.79
N LEU A 17 -6.52 -50.28 28.23
CA LEU A 17 -6.79 -49.34 29.32
C LEU A 17 -7.89 -48.36 28.96
N ASP A 18 -7.87 -47.78 27.77
CA ASP A 18 -8.91 -46.85 27.29
C ASP A 18 -10.28 -47.53 27.21
N GLU A 19 -10.38 -48.74 26.65
CA GLU A 19 -11.66 -49.45 26.55
C GLU A 19 -12.20 -49.87 27.94
N LEU A 20 -11.31 -50.16 28.90
CA LEU A 20 -11.67 -50.43 30.31
C LEU A 20 -12.06 -49.17 31.09
N THR A 21 -11.52 -47.99 30.75
CA THR A 21 -11.95 -46.72 31.37
C THR A 21 -13.33 -46.28 30.90
N VAL A 22 -13.70 -46.55 29.64
CA VAL A 22 -15.03 -46.22 29.08
C VAL A 22 -16.11 -47.18 29.58
N ASN A 23 -15.78 -48.46 29.85
CA ASN A 23 -16.71 -49.43 30.42
C ASN A 23 -16.02 -50.38 31.44
N PRO A 24 -15.96 -49.99 32.72
CA PRO A 24 -15.19 -50.72 33.74
C PRO A 24 -15.80 -52.07 34.17
N TYR A 25 -17.01 -52.40 33.70
CA TYR A 25 -17.73 -53.64 34.06
C TYR A 25 -17.67 -54.73 32.97
N ARG A 26 -16.84 -54.56 31.92
CA ARG A 26 -16.70 -55.57 30.86
C ARG A 26 -15.64 -56.61 31.20
N ASP A 27 -15.92 -57.87 30.88
CA ASP A 27 -14.97 -58.97 31.06
C ASP A 27 -13.75 -58.81 30.14
N LEU A 28 -12.55 -58.99 30.72
CA LEU A 28 -11.26 -58.85 30.06
C LEU A 28 -11.13 -59.59 28.71
N PRO A 29 -11.65 -60.83 28.53
CA PRO A 29 -11.61 -61.51 27.23
C PRO A 29 -12.41 -60.79 26.14
N THR A 30 -13.49 -60.11 26.50
CA THR A 30 -14.35 -59.36 25.56
C THR A 30 -13.69 -58.05 25.14
N VAL A 31 -12.94 -57.42 26.05
CA VAL A 31 -12.14 -56.24 25.76
C VAL A 31 -10.96 -56.61 24.85
N LEU A 32 -10.23 -57.68 25.16
CA LEU A 32 -9.14 -58.18 24.33
C LEU A 32 -9.60 -58.52 22.90
N ALA A 33 -10.70 -59.26 22.75
CA ALA A 33 -11.24 -59.60 21.43
C ALA A 33 -11.67 -58.36 20.62
N ARG A 34 -12.14 -57.30 21.29
CA ARG A 34 -12.51 -56.03 20.63
C ARG A 34 -11.28 -55.22 20.21
N VAL A 35 -10.26 -55.14 21.07
CA VAL A 35 -9.00 -54.45 20.75
C VAL A 35 -8.27 -55.17 19.62
N GLU A 36 -8.25 -56.51 19.61
CA GLU A 36 -7.72 -57.31 18.50
C GLU A 36 -8.51 -57.10 17.20
N LEU A 37 -9.86 -57.06 17.27
CA LEU A 37 -10.70 -56.72 16.11
C LEU A 37 -10.46 -55.29 15.61
N ALA A 38 -10.26 -54.33 16.51
CA ALA A 38 -9.96 -52.95 16.16
C ALA A 38 -8.57 -52.84 15.50
N GLN A 39 -7.55 -53.49 16.06
CA GLN A 39 -6.20 -53.50 15.48
C GLN A 39 -6.15 -54.21 14.11
N THR A 40 -6.87 -55.32 13.95
CA THR A 40 -6.96 -55.98 12.63
C THR A 40 -7.74 -55.14 11.63
N ALA A 41 -8.76 -54.40 12.06
CA ALA A 41 -9.46 -53.43 11.21
C ALA A 41 -8.54 -52.25 10.82
N GLU A 42 -7.77 -51.70 11.76
CA GLU A 42 -6.78 -50.64 11.51
C GLU A 42 -5.68 -51.11 10.54
N SER A 43 -5.12 -52.30 10.74
CA SER A 43 -4.13 -52.90 9.84
C SER A 43 -4.69 -53.14 8.44
N ASN A 44 -5.95 -53.59 8.31
CA ASN A 44 -6.61 -53.74 7.02
C ASN A 44 -6.87 -52.39 6.33
N VAL A 45 -7.20 -51.34 7.09
CA VAL A 45 -7.37 -49.99 6.56
C VAL A 45 -6.02 -49.43 6.08
N GLU A 46 -4.93 -49.65 6.81
CA GLU A 46 -3.57 -49.28 6.38
C GLU A 46 -3.15 -50.01 5.10
N LEU A 47 -3.41 -51.33 5.02
CA LEU A 47 -3.15 -52.13 3.82
C LEU A 47 -3.97 -51.65 2.61
N MET A 48 -5.23 -51.25 2.81
CA MET A 48 -6.05 -50.69 1.73
C MET A 48 -5.50 -49.34 1.26
N LYS A 49 -5.12 -48.44 2.17
CA LYS A 49 -4.50 -47.15 1.83
C LYS A 49 -3.18 -47.34 1.07
N GLN A 50 -2.37 -48.31 1.48
CA GLN A 50 -1.12 -48.63 0.79
C GLN A 50 -1.39 -49.12 -0.64
N ARG A 51 -2.37 -50.02 -0.84
CA ARG A 51 -2.77 -50.47 -2.19
C ARG A 51 -3.31 -49.33 -3.05
N GLU A 52 -4.07 -48.41 -2.46
CA GLU A 52 -4.56 -47.22 -3.18
C GLU A 52 -3.42 -46.29 -3.60
N ALA A 53 -2.40 -46.11 -2.75
CA ALA A 53 -1.20 -45.34 -3.09
C ALA A 53 -0.41 -46.00 -4.22
N GLU A 54 -0.16 -47.31 -4.14
CA GLU A 54 0.52 -48.09 -5.19
C GLU A 54 -0.23 -48.03 -6.53
N GLN A 55 -1.56 -48.10 -6.52
CA GLN A 55 -2.37 -47.95 -7.73
C GLN A 55 -2.27 -46.55 -8.36
N LYS A 56 -2.19 -45.50 -7.53
CA LYS A 56 -1.99 -44.12 -8.02
C LYS A 56 -0.60 -43.94 -8.63
N GLU A 57 0.43 -44.50 -8.01
CA GLU A 57 1.80 -44.49 -8.52
C GLU A 57 1.93 -45.24 -9.85
N GLU A 58 1.35 -46.44 -9.95
CA GLU A 58 1.33 -47.20 -11.20
C GLU A 58 0.55 -46.46 -12.31
N ARG A 59 -0.53 -45.77 -11.94
CA ARG A 59 -1.28 -44.94 -12.90
C ARG A 59 -0.49 -43.72 -13.35
N ALA A 60 0.26 -43.09 -12.44
CA ALA A 60 1.16 -41.98 -12.77
C ALA A 60 2.29 -42.43 -13.71
N SER A 61 2.91 -43.59 -13.45
CA SER A 61 3.98 -44.13 -14.29
C SER A 61 3.47 -44.48 -15.70
N ARG A 62 2.29 -45.09 -15.82
CA ARG A 62 1.66 -45.36 -17.12
C ARG A 62 1.38 -44.08 -17.90
N LEU A 63 0.84 -43.05 -17.23
CA LEU A 63 0.60 -41.75 -17.88
C LEU A 63 1.90 -41.09 -18.32
N ARG A 64 2.97 -41.18 -17.52
CA ARG A 64 4.30 -40.73 -17.90
C ARG A 64 4.77 -41.43 -19.18
N ASP A 65 4.70 -42.76 -19.26
CA ASP A 65 5.14 -43.51 -20.44
C ASP A 65 4.30 -43.14 -21.69
N GLU A 66 2.98 -42.96 -21.52
CA GLU A 66 2.09 -42.49 -22.59
C GLU A 66 2.50 -41.07 -23.05
N TRP A 67 2.75 -40.12 -22.14
CA TRP A 67 3.22 -38.77 -22.48
C TRP A 67 4.59 -38.77 -23.15
N ALA A 68 5.55 -39.58 -22.68
CA ALA A 68 6.88 -39.71 -23.28
C ALA A 68 6.81 -40.21 -24.72
N SER A 69 5.95 -41.19 -25.00
CA SER A 69 5.76 -41.71 -26.37
C SER A 69 5.22 -40.66 -27.35
N VAL A 70 4.43 -39.71 -26.86
CA VAL A 70 3.87 -38.62 -27.66
C VAL A 70 4.89 -37.51 -27.90
N THR A 71 5.75 -37.22 -26.92
CA THR A 71 6.74 -36.13 -26.99
C THR A 71 8.05 -36.51 -27.70
N GLU A 72 8.46 -37.78 -27.70
CA GLU A 72 9.73 -38.24 -28.32
C GLU A 72 9.70 -38.36 -29.86
N HIS A 73 8.53 -38.40 -30.50
CA HIS A 73 8.41 -38.69 -31.93
C HIS A 73 7.73 -37.59 -32.78
N PRO A 74 7.98 -36.28 -32.62
CA PRO A 74 7.21 -35.23 -33.30
C PRO A 74 7.18 -35.36 -34.84
N SER A 75 8.25 -35.85 -35.48
CA SER A 75 8.45 -35.76 -36.95
C SER A 75 7.84 -36.86 -37.83
N ALA A 76 7.29 -37.94 -37.27
CA ALA A 76 6.71 -39.04 -38.07
C ALA A 76 5.20 -38.86 -38.32
N ALA A 77 4.82 -38.06 -39.34
CA ALA A 77 3.77 -38.36 -40.34
C ALA A 77 2.98 -37.13 -40.81
N SER A 78 3.31 -36.65 -42.02
CA SER A 78 2.46 -35.68 -42.77
C SER A 78 1.15 -36.30 -43.32
N ARG A 79 0.76 -37.51 -42.87
CA ARG A 79 -0.52 -38.17 -43.20
C ARG A 79 -1.30 -38.72 -41.99
N ALA A 80 -0.75 -38.68 -40.77
CA ALA A 80 -1.39 -39.24 -39.57
C ALA A 80 -1.88 -38.17 -38.55
N GLY A 81 -1.93 -36.89 -38.94
CA GLY A 81 -2.28 -35.77 -38.06
C GLY A 81 -3.64 -35.91 -37.36
N LEU A 82 -4.64 -36.51 -38.02
CA LEU A 82 -5.96 -36.76 -37.44
C LEU A 82 -5.97 -37.86 -36.36
N GLN A 83 -5.21 -38.94 -36.54
CA GLN A 83 -5.08 -40.00 -35.53
C GLN A 83 -4.28 -39.52 -34.32
N ARG A 84 -3.26 -38.69 -34.55
CA ARG A 84 -2.47 -38.07 -33.49
C ARG A 84 -3.28 -37.12 -32.61
N PHE A 85 -4.09 -36.27 -33.23
CA PHE A 85 -4.97 -35.35 -32.51
C PHE A 85 -5.97 -36.10 -31.61
N ALA A 86 -6.60 -37.16 -32.13
CA ALA A 86 -7.50 -38.01 -31.34
C ALA A 86 -6.77 -38.73 -30.18
N SER A 87 -5.52 -39.15 -30.38
CA SER A 87 -4.71 -39.76 -29.32
C SER A 87 -4.31 -38.76 -28.23
N LEU A 88 -4.02 -37.50 -28.59
CA LEU A 88 -3.65 -36.46 -27.64
C LEU A 88 -4.87 -36.00 -26.82
N GLU A 89 -6.03 -35.87 -27.45
CA GLU A 89 -7.26 -35.49 -26.75
C GLU A 89 -7.74 -36.58 -25.77
N THR A 90 -7.60 -37.85 -26.15
CA THR A 90 -7.91 -38.97 -25.24
C THR A 90 -6.92 -39.06 -24.08
N LEU A 91 -5.62 -38.84 -24.33
CA LEU A 91 -4.59 -38.77 -23.29
C LEU A 91 -4.84 -37.59 -22.33
N THR A 92 -5.16 -36.41 -22.86
CA THR A 92 -5.50 -35.22 -22.07
C THR A 92 -6.69 -35.50 -21.16
N LYS A 93 -7.74 -36.14 -21.67
CA LYS A 93 -8.93 -36.50 -20.88
C LYS A 93 -8.66 -37.56 -19.80
N ARG A 94 -7.80 -38.55 -20.09
CA ARG A 94 -7.38 -39.53 -19.07
C ARG A 94 -6.55 -38.89 -17.98
N THR A 95 -5.69 -37.95 -18.36
CA THR A 95 -4.82 -37.21 -17.44
C THR A 95 -5.65 -36.26 -16.57
N SER A 96 -6.63 -35.53 -17.12
CA SER A 96 -7.53 -34.70 -16.33
C SER A 96 -8.30 -35.53 -15.29
N ALA A 97 -8.85 -36.68 -15.67
CA ALA A 97 -9.55 -37.57 -14.75
C ALA A 97 -8.64 -38.15 -13.65
N PHE A 98 -7.35 -38.35 -13.93
CA PHE A 98 -6.37 -38.74 -12.92
C PHE A 98 -6.11 -37.59 -11.94
N LEU A 99 -5.87 -36.38 -12.44
CA LEU A 99 -5.65 -35.20 -11.59
C LEU A 99 -6.88 -34.90 -10.72
N GLU A 100 -8.10 -34.97 -11.26
CA GLU A 100 -9.34 -34.86 -10.49
C GLU A 100 -9.40 -35.89 -9.35
N SER A 101 -8.99 -37.14 -9.62
CA SER A 101 -8.94 -38.18 -8.59
C SER A 101 -7.94 -37.87 -7.49
N LEU A 102 -6.81 -37.20 -7.80
CA LEU A 102 -5.84 -36.76 -6.79
C LEU A 102 -6.43 -35.65 -5.92
N VAL A 103 -7.09 -34.68 -6.55
CA VAL A 103 -7.77 -33.57 -5.86
C VAL A 103 -8.85 -34.10 -4.92
N TYR A 104 -9.71 -35.00 -5.40
CA TYR A 104 -10.74 -35.62 -4.58
C TYR A 104 -10.16 -36.32 -3.33
N THR A 105 -9.01 -36.98 -3.49
CA THR A 105 -8.35 -37.65 -2.35
C THR A 105 -7.79 -36.65 -1.33
N ALA A 106 -7.25 -35.52 -1.79
CA ALA A 106 -6.81 -34.44 -0.92
C ALA A 106 -7.98 -33.84 -0.12
N ASP A 107 -9.15 -33.66 -0.74
CA ASP A 107 -10.35 -33.11 -0.10
C ASP A 107 -10.94 -34.06 0.95
N CYS A 108 -11.06 -35.36 0.64
CA CYS A 108 -11.60 -36.36 1.56
C CYS A 108 -10.71 -36.52 2.82
N GLU A 109 -9.40 -36.50 2.66
CA GLU A 109 -8.45 -36.62 3.77
C GLU A 109 -8.33 -35.33 4.60
N GLY A 110 -8.49 -34.16 3.95
CA GLY A 110 -8.57 -32.86 4.62
C GLY A 110 -9.74 -32.79 5.61
N VAL A 111 -10.90 -33.36 5.26
CA VAL A 111 -12.08 -33.44 6.13
C VAL A 111 -11.86 -34.40 7.31
N ALA A 112 -11.15 -35.51 7.10
CA ALA A 112 -10.82 -36.47 8.15
C ALA A 112 -9.82 -35.90 9.17
N SER A 113 -8.80 -35.15 8.73
CA SER A 113 -7.78 -34.57 9.62
C SER A 113 -8.33 -33.47 10.54
N ARG A 114 -9.38 -32.74 10.12
CA ARG A 114 -10.05 -31.70 10.93
C ARG A 114 -10.73 -32.23 12.20
N ARG A 115 -10.90 -33.55 12.32
CA ARG A 115 -11.49 -34.21 13.51
C ARG A 115 -10.49 -34.60 14.60
N GLY A 116 -9.22 -34.14 14.52
CA GLY A 116 -8.27 -34.28 15.62
C GLY A 116 -6.79 -34.43 15.24
N ALA A 117 -6.41 -34.37 13.96
CA ALA A 117 -5.02 -34.57 13.53
C ALA A 117 -4.29 -33.24 13.25
N SER A 118 -2.97 -33.26 13.49
CA SER A 118 -2.07 -32.10 13.36
C SER A 118 -2.00 -31.58 11.90
N LYS A 119 -1.96 -30.25 11.74
CA LYS A 119 -1.79 -29.54 10.45
C LYS A 119 -0.56 -29.99 9.64
N THR A 120 0.43 -30.60 10.29
CA THR A 120 1.64 -31.16 9.65
C THR A 120 1.34 -32.37 8.77
N LEU A 121 0.38 -33.22 9.14
CA LEU A 121 0.05 -34.43 8.38
C LEU A 121 -0.62 -34.10 7.04
N GLY A 122 -1.54 -33.12 7.04
CA GLY A 122 -2.21 -32.66 5.82
C GLY A 122 -1.26 -32.01 4.80
N ARG A 123 -0.16 -31.41 5.25
CA ARG A 123 0.87 -30.80 4.38
C ARG A 123 1.79 -31.83 3.73
N LEU A 124 2.06 -32.95 4.40
CA LEU A 124 2.85 -34.05 3.85
C LEU A 124 2.09 -34.76 2.73
N LEU A 125 0.80 -35.05 2.95
CA LEU A 125 -0.07 -35.71 1.99
C LEU A 125 -0.31 -34.86 0.73
N SER A 126 -0.51 -33.54 0.88
CA SER A 126 -0.65 -32.65 -0.29
C SER A 126 0.62 -32.57 -1.14
N SER A 127 1.80 -32.69 -0.51
CA SER A 127 3.10 -32.69 -1.20
C SER A 127 3.35 -34.01 -1.97
N GLU A 128 2.85 -35.13 -1.47
CA GLU A 128 2.97 -36.42 -2.17
C GLU A 128 2.05 -36.49 -3.41
N LEU A 129 0.83 -35.97 -3.32
CA LEU A 129 -0.10 -35.92 -4.45
C LEU A 129 0.37 -34.97 -5.56
N THR A 130 0.94 -33.82 -5.20
CA THR A 130 1.56 -32.88 -6.16
C THR A 130 2.78 -33.50 -6.85
N LYS A 131 3.60 -34.26 -6.12
CA LYS A 131 4.72 -35.02 -6.72
C LYS A 131 4.24 -36.06 -7.73
N LEU A 132 3.20 -36.84 -7.41
CA LEU A 132 2.62 -37.81 -8.34
C LEU A 132 2.07 -37.15 -9.61
N ALA A 133 1.46 -35.96 -9.49
CA ALA A 133 1.01 -35.18 -10.64
C ALA A 133 2.19 -34.68 -11.49
N ALA A 134 3.23 -34.12 -10.86
CA ALA A 134 4.46 -33.70 -11.53
C ALA A 134 5.16 -34.87 -12.23
N GLU A 135 5.12 -36.05 -11.60
CA GLU A 135 5.69 -37.28 -12.13
C GLU A 135 5.02 -37.71 -13.44
N ALA A 136 3.68 -37.80 -13.41
CA ALA A 136 2.86 -38.17 -14.58
C ALA A 136 3.01 -37.19 -15.75
N LEU A 137 3.17 -35.90 -15.44
CA LEU A 137 3.26 -34.83 -16.44
C LEU A 137 4.69 -34.47 -16.85
N SER A 138 5.71 -35.06 -16.22
CA SER A 138 7.12 -34.73 -16.46
C SER A 138 7.56 -34.73 -17.95
N PRO A 139 7.08 -35.64 -18.83
CA PRO A 139 7.48 -35.60 -20.24
C PRO A 139 6.82 -34.44 -21.00
N LEU A 140 5.59 -34.08 -20.64
CA LEU A 140 4.89 -32.92 -21.23
C LEU A 140 5.55 -31.62 -20.78
N THR A 141 5.81 -31.47 -19.48
CA THR A 141 6.36 -30.22 -18.94
C THR A 141 7.79 -29.99 -19.41
N SER A 142 8.62 -31.03 -19.47
CA SER A 142 9.98 -30.95 -20.01
C SER A 142 10.01 -30.62 -21.51
N ALA A 143 9.17 -31.25 -22.32
CA ALA A 143 9.09 -30.99 -23.76
C ALA A 143 8.70 -29.53 -24.07
N LEU A 144 7.75 -28.97 -23.30
CA LEU A 144 7.34 -27.57 -23.46
C LEU A 144 8.35 -26.57 -22.89
N SER A 145 9.16 -26.95 -21.90
CA SER A 145 10.15 -26.06 -21.26
C SER A 145 11.50 -26.01 -22.00
N CYS A 146 11.90 -27.08 -22.72
CA CYS A 146 13.26 -27.21 -23.26
C CYS A 146 13.44 -26.77 -24.73
N SER A 147 12.40 -26.28 -25.43
CA SER A 147 12.49 -25.71 -26.79
C SER A 147 13.10 -26.61 -27.90
N HIS A 148 13.27 -27.91 -27.68
CA HIS A 148 13.90 -28.85 -28.64
C HIS A 148 12.96 -29.37 -29.75
N LEU A 149 11.79 -28.75 -29.92
CA LEU A 149 10.80 -29.18 -30.91
C LEU A 149 10.84 -28.24 -32.12
N ASP A 150 11.40 -28.70 -33.24
CA ASP A 150 11.50 -27.94 -34.50
C ASP A 150 10.15 -27.78 -35.24
N ASP A 151 9.07 -28.38 -34.74
CA ASP A 151 7.73 -28.35 -35.36
C ASP A 151 6.75 -27.47 -34.56
N ASP A 152 6.52 -26.25 -35.05
CA ASP A 152 5.59 -25.26 -34.49
C ASP A 152 4.17 -25.80 -34.30
N HIS A 153 3.71 -26.70 -35.17
CA HIS A 153 2.37 -27.27 -35.07
C HIS A 153 2.28 -28.27 -33.91
N ALA A 154 3.30 -29.10 -33.71
CA ALA A 154 3.36 -30.03 -32.59
C ALA A 154 3.42 -29.29 -31.24
N VAL A 155 4.21 -28.22 -31.16
CA VAL A 155 4.30 -27.37 -29.96
C VAL A 155 2.95 -26.72 -29.66
N SER A 156 2.25 -26.20 -30.67
CA SER A 156 0.91 -25.61 -30.49
C SER A 156 -0.11 -26.62 -29.95
N LEU A 157 -0.06 -27.87 -30.41
CA LEU A 157 -0.96 -28.92 -29.92
C LEU A 157 -0.67 -29.32 -28.47
N LEU A 158 0.61 -29.45 -28.11
CA LEU A 158 1.03 -29.74 -26.73
C LEU A 158 0.67 -28.59 -25.78
N ARG A 159 0.82 -27.33 -26.21
CA ARG A 159 0.37 -26.16 -25.44
C ARG A 159 -1.14 -26.17 -25.23
N SER A 160 -1.92 -26.49 -26.26
CA SER A 160 -3.37 -26.63 -26.15
C SER A 160 -3.76 -27.70 -25.12
N ALA A 161 -3.10 -28.86 -25.15
CA ALA A 161 -3.30 -29.92 -24.16
C ALA A 161 -2.93 -29.46 -22.74
N TYR A 162 -1.81 -28.77 -22.57
CA TYR A 162 -1.39 -28.21 -21.28
C TYR A 162 -2.41 -27.20 -20.72
N ILE A 163 -2.92 -26.28 -21.56
CA ILE A 163 -3.93 -25.29 -21.15
C ILE A 163 -5.22 -25.99 -20.68
N ARG A 164 -5.64 -27.07 -21.34
CA ARG A 164 -6.79 -27.88 -20.90
C ARG A 164 -6.55 -28.59 -19.57
N LEU A 165 -5.30 -28.94 -19.26
CA LEU A 165 -4.92 -29.58 -17.98
C LEU A 165 -4.68 -28.56 -16.86
N LEU A 166 -4.41 -27.30 -17.20
CA LEU A 166 -4.00 -26.26 -16.26
C LEU A 166 -4.97 -26.06 -15.07
N PRO A 167 -6.31 -26.06 -15.25
CA PRO A 167 -7.24 -25.96 -14.11
C PRO A 167 -7.06 -27.09 -13.09
N TYR A 168 -6.81 -28.31 -13.59
CA TYR A 168 -6.59 -29.49 -12.76
C TYR A 168 -5.20 -29.50 -12.12
N ILE A 169 -4.18 -29.04 -12.84
CA ILE A 169 -2.82 -28.84 -12.32
C ILE A 169 -2.86 -27.85 -11.14
N LEU A 170 -3.53 -26.70 -11.33
CA LEU A 170 -3.69 -25.71 -10.28
C LEU A 170 -4.49 -26.28 -9.10
N ALA A 171 -5.57 -27.00 -9.35
CA ALA A 171 -6.34 -27.65 -8.30
C ALA A 171 -5.50 -28.61 -7.43
N VAL A 172 -4.59 -29.38 -8.03
CA VAL A 172 -3.66 -30.25 -7.28
C VAL A 172 -2.61 -29.41 -6.54
N ALA A 173 -2.14 -28.32 -7.14
CA ALA A 173 -1.13 -27.41 -6.57
C ALA A 173 -1.70 -26.35 -5.60
N ALA A 174 -2.99 -26.43 -5.25
CA ALA A 174 -3.67 -25.40 -4.50
C ALA A 174 -3.07 -25.21 -3.08
N PRO A 175 -2.84 -23.96 -2.63
CA PRO A 175 -2.33 -23.69 -1.29
C PRO A 175 -3.38 -24.03 -0.21
N LEU A 176 -2.94 -24.65 0.88
CA LEU A 176 -3.80 -25.01 2.02
C LEU A 176 -4.43 -23.76 2.66
N ALA A 177 -5.77 -23.71 2.73
CA ALA A 177 -6.49 -22.57 3.32
C ALA A 177 -6.11 -22.35 4.80
N THR A 178 -5.61 -21.16 5.13
CA THR A 178 -5.08 -20.82 6.45
C THR A 178 -6.10 -20.28 7.46
N SER A 179 -7.37 -20.06 7.09
CA SER A 179 -8.37 -19.39 7.95
C SER A 179 -9.70 -20.16 8.04
N PRO A 180 -10.32 -20.29 9.24
CA PRO A 180 -11.64 -20.89 9.41
C PRO A 180 -12.71 -19.78 9.47
N THR A 181 -13.32 -19.44 8.35
CA THR A 181 -14.55 -18.64 8.35
C THR A 181 -15.52 -19.18 7.31
N THR A 182 -16.57 -19.85 7.81
CA THR A 182 -17.98 -19.86 7.35
C THR A 182 -18.21 -19.63 5.85
N THR A 183 -18.76 -20.52 5.05
CA THR A 183 -19.86 -21.49 5.25
C THR A 183 -19.75 -22.60 4.21
N LEU A 184 -20.34 -23.76 4.51
CA LEU A 184 -20.48 -24.90 3.61
C LEU A 184 -20.87 -24.49 2.17
N SER A 185 -19.94 -24.66 1.25
CA SER A 185 -20.22 -25.09 -0.11
C SER A 185 -19.10 -26.04 -0.50
N LEU A 186 -19.49 -27.24 -0.92
CA LEU A 186 -18.62 -28.24 -1.53
C LEU A 186 -18.21 -27.71 -2.91
N ALA A 187 -17.42 -26.64 -2.93
CA ALA A 187 -16.95 -26.01 -4.15
C ALA A 187 -15.81 -26.88 -4.67
N THR A 188 -16.09 -27.64 -5.73
CA THR A 188 -15.07 -28.33 -6.53
C THR A 188 -13.94 -27.36 -6.85
N SER A 189 -12.71 -27.84 -6.83
CA SER A 189 -11.47 -27.06 -6.92
C SER A 189 -11.35 -26.21 -8.20
N ALA A 190 -12.09 -26.56 -9.25
CA ALA A 190 -12.29 -25.75 -10.45
C ALA A 190 -13.03 -24.41 -10.16
N THR A 191 -13.95 -24.41 -9.19
CA THR A 191 -14.69 -23.22 -8.74
C THR A 191 -13.81 -22.25 -7.97
N THR A 192 -12.85 -22.74 -7.17
CA THR A 192 -11.86 -21.91 -6.44
C THR A 192 -10.83 -21.29 -7.39
N VAL A 193 -10.38 -22.05 -8.41
CA VAL A 193 -9.55 -21.51 -9.51
C VAL A 193 -10.35 -20.50 -10.34
N ALA A 194 -11.62 -20.75 -10.62
CA ALA A 194 -12.50 -19.78 -11.30
C ALA A 194 -12.78 -18.54 -10.44
N LEU A 195 -12.92 -18.65 -9.12
CA LEU A 195 -13.15 -17.52 -8.21
C LEU A 195 -11.91 -16.63 -8.08
N THR A 196 -10.71 -17.22 -7.96
CA THR A 196 -9.42 -16.50 -7.95
C THR A 196 -9.12 -15.84 -9.31
N ALA A 197 -9.53 -16.46 -10.41
CA ALA A 197 -9.25 -15.98 -11.76
C ALA A 197 -10.30 -15.03 -12.37
N CYS A 198 -11.55 -15.08 -11.93
CA CYS A 198 -12.64 -14.22 -12.43
C CYS A 198 -12.69 -12.84 -11.74
N GLY A 199 -11.60 -12.39 -11.12
CA GLY A 199 -11.56 -11.11 -10.41
C GLY A 199 -12.23 -11.15 -9.03
N GLY A 200 -12.33 -12.34 -8.42
CA GLY A 200 -12.57 -12.43 -6.99
C GLY A 200 -11.41 -11.79 -6.22
N SER A 201 -11.72 -11.14 -5.10
CA SER A 201 -10.80 -10.43 -4.20
C SER A 201 -9.73 -11.34 -3.53
N GLU A 202 -9.44 -12.51 -4.06
CA GLU A 202 -8.50 -13.46 -3.47
C GLU A 202 -7.07 -13.24 -3.99
N SER A 203 -6.13 -13.18 -3.06
CA SER A 203 -4.72 -12.89 -3.31
C SER A 203 -4.01 -14.06 -4.01
N ALA A 204 -3.11 -13.75 -4.96
CA ALA A 204 -2.19 -14.69 -5.60
C ALA A 204 -0.90 -14.95 -4.76
N LEU A 205 -0.71 -14.24 -3.65
CA LEU A 205 0.44 -14.45 -2.74
C LEU A 205 0.57 -15.89 -2.19
N PRO A 206 -0.51 -16.60 -1.81
CA PRO A 206 -0.41 -17.99 -1.37
C PRO A 206 0.12 -18.92 -2.47
N TRP A 207 -0.22 -18.65 -3.74
CA TRP A 207 0.30 -19.39 -4.89
C TRP A 207 1.79 -19.13 -5.11
N TYR A 208 2.25 -17.89 -4.91
CA TYR A 208 3.66 -17.56 -4.93
C TYR A 208 4.46 -18.31 -3.86
N ALA A 209 3.93 -18.41 -2.64
CA ALA A 209 4.54 -19.21 -1.58
C ALA A 209 4.58 -20.71 -1.91
N ALA A 210 3.53 -21.26 -2.51
CA ALA A 210 3.51 -22.67 -2.96
C ALA A 210 4.56 -22.92 -4.05
N HIS A 211 4.58 -22.10 -5.10
CA HIS A 211 5.52 -22.20 -6.21
C HIS A 211 7.00 -22.11 -5.78
N THR A 212 7.30 -21.26 -4.80
CA THR A 212 8.68 -21.08 -4.30
C THR A 212 9.12 -22.15 -3.30
N SER A 213 8.18 -22.80 -2.60
CA SER A 213 8.49 -23.78 -1.55
C SER A 213 8.36 -25.24 -1.98
N ASP A 214 7.59 -25.54 -3.04
CA ASP A 214 7.38 -26.90 -3.54
C ASP A 214 7.93 -27.06 -4.97
N THR A 215 8.92 -27.93 -5.13
CA THR A 215 9.55 -28.20 -6.43
C THR A 215 8.57 -28.83 -7.42
N ALA A 216 7.64 -29.67 -6.95
CA ALA A 216 6.66 -30.31 -7.84
C ALA A 216 5.71 -29.27 -8.45
N VAL A 217 5.30 -28.27 -7.66
CA VAL A 217 4.47 -27.15 -8.15
C VAL A 217 5.25 -26.32 -9.18
N ARG A 218 6.53 -26.05 -8.94
CA ARG A 218 7.39 -25.35 -9.89
C ARG A 218 7.54 -26.13 -11.20
N ASP A 219 7.74 -27.44 -11.14
CA ASP A 219 7.91 -28.30 -12.32
C ASP A 219 6.60 -28.40 -13.14
N LEU A 220 5.44 -28.39 -12.48
CA LEU A 220 4.13 -28.36 -13.13
C LEU A 220 3.84 -27.03 -13.86
N LEU A 221 4.33 -25.92 -13.32
CA LEU A 221 4.15 -24.58 -13.88
C LEU A 221 5.31 -24.15 -14.79
N SER A 222 6.36 -24.96 -14.90
CA SER A 222 7.57 -24.66 -15.68
C SER A 222 7.30 -24.35 -17.16
N PRO A 223 6.34 -24.99 -17.86
CA PRO A 223 6.09 -24.68 -19.27
C PRO A 223 5.78 -23.20 -19.51
N TYR A 224 4.92 -22.64 -18.67
CA TYR A 224 4.59 -21.22 -18.74
C TYR A 224 5.74 -20.36 -18.23
N MET A 225 6.28 -20.67 -17.04
CA MET A 225 7.29 -19.83 -16.39
C MET A 225 8.60 -19.72 -17.18
N SER A 226 9.07 -20.82 -17.78
CA SER A 226 10.30 -20.86 -18.58
C SER A 226 10.20 -20.05 -19.87
N SER A 227 9.00 -19.89 -20.44
CA SER A 227 8.79 -19.10 -21.65
C SER A 227 8.46 -17.63 -21.36
N ALA A 228 7.64 -17.37 -20.34
CA ALA A 228 7.08 -16.05 -20.08
C ALA A 228 7.87 -15.23 -19.05
N VAL A 229 8.62 -15.87 -18.15
CA VAL A 229 9.30 -15.20 -17.01
C VAL A 229 10.81 -15.33 -17.11
N GLU A 230 11.32 -16.55 -17.27
CA GLU A 230 12.76 -16.83 -17.17
C GLU A 230 13.63 -15.97 -18.13
N PRO A 231 13.27 -15.75 -19.41
CA PRO A 231 14.04 -14.89 -20.30
C PRO A 231 14.09 -13.44 -19.79
N LEU A 232 12.96 -12.93 -19.29
CA LEU A 232 12.86 -11.57 -18.76
C LEU A 232 13.66 -11.40 -17.47
N GLU A 233 13.69 -12.43 -16.62
CA GLU A 233 14.53 -12.39 -15.43
C GLU A 233 16.03 -12.40 -15.76
N ARG A 234 16.43 -13.20 -16.75
CA ARG A 234 17.82 -13.22 -17.22
C ARG A 234 18.21 -11.87 -17.81
N GLU A 235 17.35 -11.28 -18.63
CA GLU A 235 17.54 -9.94 -19.18
C GLU A 235 17.63 -8.88 -18.08
N LEU A 236 16.74 -8.92 -17.08
CA LEU A 236 16.75 -7.99 -15.94
C LEU A 236 18.07 -8.10 -15.15
N ARG A 237 18.52 -9.32 -14.85
CA ARG A 237 19.80 -9.56 -14.17
C ARG A 237 21.00 -9.14 -15.02
N PHE A 238 20.93 -9.33 -16.33
CA PHE A 238 21.99 -8.95 -17.26
C PHE A 238 22.14 -7.43 -17.35
N HIS A 239 21.05 -6.71 -17.59
CA HIS A 239 21.06 -5.26 -17.72
C HIS A 239 21.31 -4.54 -16.39
N PHE A 240 20.89 -5.12 -15.25
CA PHE A 240 21.05 -4.49 -13.94
C PHE A 240 21.96 -5.32 -13.05
N SER A 241 23.22 -5.48 -13.48
CA SER A 241 24.29 -6.05 -12.68
C SER A 241 25.32 -4.99 -12.28
N ALA A 242 26.08 -5.27 -11.22
CA ALA A 242 27.11 -4.35 -10.73
C ALA A 242 28.18 -4.10 -11.82
N GLY A 243 28.36 -2.84 -12.21
CA GLY A 243 29.34 -2.43 -13.23
C GLY A 243 28.77 -2.21 -14.63
N CYS A 244 27.47 -2.43 -14.85
CA CYS A 244 26.80 -2.04 -16.09
C CYS A 244 26.39 -0.56 -16.07
N ASP A 245 26.60 0.14 -17.19
CA ASP A 245 26.22 1.55 -17.37
C ASP A 245 24.72 1.81 -17.19
N THR A 246 23.89 0.77 -17.32
CA THR A 246 22.44 0.81 -17.15
C THR A 246 21.98 0.85 -15.69
N ALA A 247 22.86 0.55 -14.72
CA ALA A 247 22.56 0.57 -13.29
C ALA A 247 23.11 1.84 -12.60
N VAL A 248 22.84 3.01 -13.17
CA VAL A 248 23.28 4.29 -12.59
C VAL A 248 22.51 4.57 -11.31
N VAL A 249 23.22 4.67 -10.19
CA VAL A 249 22.64 4.87 -8.85
C VAL A 249 21.70 6.08 -8.77
N HIS A 250 21.93 7.12 -9.58
CA HIS A 250 21.11 8.34 -9.60
C HIS A 250 19.91 8.28 -10.56
N GLU A 251 19.73 7.17 -11.29
CA GLU A 251 18.69 7.05 -12.31
C GLU A 251 17.82 5.78 -12.14
N PRO A 252 17.22 5.56 -10.96
CA PRO A 252 16.36 4.39 -10.69
C PRO A 252 15.14 4.31 -11.61
N GLN A 253 14.72 5.42 -12.22
CA GLN A 253 13.64 5.45 -13.22
C GLN A 253 13.91 4.54 -14.42
N HIS A 254 15.18 4.32 -14.80
CA HIS A 254 15.51 3.42 -15.92
C HIS A 254 15.22 1.96 -15.57
N PHE A 255 15.46 1.56 -14.32
CA PHE A 255 15.08 0.24 -13.82
C PHE A 255 13.57 0.02 -13.92
N PHE A 256 12.77 0.96 -13.40
CA PHE A 256 11.32 0.81 -13.42
C PHE A 256 10.72 0.91 -14.83
N SER A 257 11.31 1.71 -15.72
CA SER A 257 10.90 1.76 -17.14
C SER A 257 11.13 0.42 -17.82
N PHE A 258 12.32 -0.18 -17.61
CA PHE A 258 12.63 -1.51 -18.13
C PHE A 258 11.73 -2.59 -17.53
N LEU A 259 11.44 -2.51 -16.23
CA LEU A 259 10.53 -3.44 -15.55
C LEU A 259 9.11 -3.37 -16.13
N THR A 260 8.59 -2.17 -16.41
CA THR A 260 7.30 -1.99 -17.11
C THR A 260 7.34 -2.64 -18.49
N GLU A 261 8.43 -2.50 -19.24
CA GLU A 261 8.60 -3.19 -20.53
C GLU A 261 8.59 -4.72 -20.36
N CYS A 262 9.26 -5.26 -19.34
CA CYS A 262 9.22 -6.69 -19.03
C CYS A 262 7.77 -7.16 -18.78
N PHE A 263 6.99 -6.43 -17.99
CA PHE A 263 5.57 -6.78 -17.77
C PHE A 263 4.75 -6.76 -19.07
N GLN A 264 4.93 -5.73 -19.91
CA GLN A 264 4.25 -5.66 -21.21
C GLN A 264 4.68 -6.79 -22.16
N ARG A 265 5.95 -7.21 -22.11
CA ARG A 265 6.45 -8.35 -22.89
C ARG A 265 5.90 -9.67 -22.36
N GLN A 266 5.82 -9.84 -21.04
CA GLN A 266 5.21 -11.00 -20.40
C GLN A 266 3.74 -11.16 -20.83
N GLN A 267 2.97 -10.07 -20.79
CA GLN A 267 1.56 -10.05 -21.24
C GLN A 267 1.43 -10.36 -22.73
N ARG A 268 2.32 -9.84 -23.58
CA ARG A 268 2.38 -10.19 -25.01
C ARG A 268 2.69 -11.67 -25.22
N ILE A 269 3.66 -12.23 -24.51
CA ILE A 269 3.98 -13.67 -24.57
C ILE A 269 2.75 -14.49 -24.16
N ALA A 270 2.05 -14.11 -23.09
CA ALA A 270 0.83 -14.77 -22.66
C ALA A 270 -0.24 -14.74 -23.77
N ALA A 271 -0.49 -13.56 -24.36
CA ALA A 271 -1.49 -13.39 -25.41
C ALA A 271 -1.14 -14.11 -26.72
N GLU A 272 0.12 -14.08 -27.14
CA GLU A 272 0.55 -14.61 -28.44
C GLU A 272 0.82 -16.12 -28.40
N GLN A 273 1.39 -16.62 -27.30
CA GLN A 273 1.87 -18.01 -27.20
C GLN A 273 0.93 -18.93 -26.42
N TRP A 274 0.12 -18.38 -25.51
CA TRP A 274 -0.69 -19.17 -24.57
C TRP A 274 -2.20 -18.91 -24.71
N ALA A 275 -2.64 -17.75 -25.19
CA ALA A 275 -4.05 -17.50 -25.48
C ALA A 275 -4.43 -17.99 -26.89
N THR A 276 -4.71 -19.29 -27.05
CA THR A 276 -5.06 -19.88 -28.35
C THR A 276 -6.51 -19.54 -28.75
N SER A 277 -6.70 -18.98 -29.95
CA SER A 277 -7.98 -18.48 -30.48
C SER A 277 -9.06 -19.54 -30.78
N THR A 278 -8.76 -20.83 -30.59
CA THR A 278 -9.64 -21.94 -30.94
C THR A 278 -10.01 -22.74 -29.70
N SER A 279 -11.23 -22.50 -29.19
CA SER A 279 -11.89 -23.24 -28.10
C SER A 279 -11.14 -23.28 -26.76
N GLN A 280 -10.96 -22.14 -26.10
CA GLN A 280 -10.67 -22.15 -24.67
C GLN A 280 -11.98 -22.23 -23.88
N ASP A 281 -12.12 -23.30 -23.07
CA ASP A 281 -13.13 -23.36 -22.04
C ASP A 281 -12.87 -22.26 -20.99
N ARG A 282 -13.94 -21.71 -20.41
CA ARG A 282 -13.84 -20.59 -19.43
C ARG A 282 -12.90 -20.89 -18.27
N GLU A 283 -12.78 -22.16 -17.89
CA GLU A 283 -11.89 -22.63 -16.83
C GLU A 283 -10.40 -22.54 -17.20
N GLY A 284 -10.06 -22.82 -18.47
CA GLY A 284 -8.68 -22.71 -18.97
C GLY A 284 -8.21 -21.25 -19.04
N GLU A 285 -9.09 -20.35 -19.47
CA GLU A 285 -8.83 -18.90 -19.48
C GLU A 285 -8.65 -18.35 -18.05
N ALA A 286 -9.50 -18.78 -17.13
CA ALA A 286 -9.36 -18.47 -15.71
C ALA A 286 -8.01 -18.95 -15.16
N ALA A 287 -7.68 -20.23 -15.35
CA ALA A 287 -6.42 -20.81 -14.92
C ALA A 287 -5.21 -20.04 -15.49
N LEU A 288 -5.26 -19.62 -16.76
CA LEU A 288 -4.19 -18.86 -17.40
C LEU A 288 -3.99 -17.49 -16.76
N ARG A 289 -5.06 -16.77 -16.41
CA ARG A 289 -4.98 -15.46 -15.72
C ARG A 289 -4.36 -15.57 -14.32
N LEU A 290 -4.63 -16.66 -13.62
CA LEU A 290 -4.00 -16.92 -12.32
C LEU A 290 -2.49 -17.16 -12.48
N VAL A 291 -2.10 -17.96 -13.47
CA VAL A 291 -0.68 -18.20 -13.77
C VAL A 291 0.01 -16.92 -14.25
N GLU A 292 -0.66 -16.10 -15.05
CA GLU A 292 -0.20 -14.77 -15.45
C GLU A 292 0.05 -13.89 -14.21
N SER A 293 -0.91 -13.83 -13.28
CA SER A 293 -0.75 -13.08 -12.02
C SER A 293 0.41 -13.60 -11.17
N LEU A 294 0.56 -14.92 -11.06
CA LEU A 294 1.68 -15.57 -10.39
C LEU A 294 3.02 -15.24 -11.07
N SER A 295 3.04 -15.20 -12.40
CA SER A 295 4.24 -14.87 -13.19
C SER A 295 4.69 -13.43 -12.95
N GLN A 296 3.73 -12.50 -12.82
CA GLN A 296 4.00 -11.11 -12.48
C GLN A 296 4.54 -10.98 -11.05
N LEU A 297 4.05 -11.79 -10.11
CA LEU A 297 4.58 -11.88 -8.75
C LEU A 297 6.02 -12.41 -8.72
N VAL A 298 6.33 -13.46 -9.50
CA VAL A 298 7.69 -14.01 -9.61
C VAL A 298 8.65 -12.97 -10.20
N LEU A 299 8.26 -12.32 -11.30
CA LEU A 299 9.06 -11.26 -11.92
C LEU A 299 9.27 -10.08 -10.96
N SER A 300 8.24 -9.70 -10.20
CA SER A 300 8.32 -8.65 -9.16
C SER A 300 9.31 -9.01 -8.06
N ALA A 301 9.27 -10.25 -7.56
CA ALA A 301 10.20 -10.71 -6.54
C ALA A 301 11.64 -10.72 -7.05
N THR A 302 11.86 -11.17 -8.29
CA THR A 302 13.17 -11.09 -8.94
C THR A 302 13.63 -9.64 -9.08
N ALA A 303 12.74 -8.73 -9.48
CA ALA A 303 13.04 -7.31 -9.60
C ALA A 303 13.43 -6.68 -8.26
N VAL A 304 12.77 -7.03 -7.16
CA VAL A 304 13.17 -6.58 -5.82
C VAL A 304 14.62 -6.98 -5.53
N VAL A 305 14.98 -8.24 -5.75
CA VAL A 305 16.33 -8.74 -5.46
C VAL A 305 17.37 -8.01 -6.31
N VAL A 306 17.12 -7.92 -7.63
CA VAL A 306 18.03 -7.23 -8.56
C VAL A 306 18.19 -5.77 -8.18
N PHE A 307 17.09 -5.07 -7.87
CA PHE A 307 17.14 -3.66 -7.46
C PHE A 307 17.95 -3.46 -6.18
N GLN A 308 17.71 -4.31 -5.17
CA GLN A 308 18.44 -4.26 -3.90
C GLN A 308 19.94 -4.51 -4.09
N GLU A 309 20.32 -5.35 -5.05
CA GLU A 309 21.71 -5.63 -5.39
C GLU A 309 22.37 -4.49 -6.16
N CYS A 310 21.79 -4.04 -7.27
CA CYS A 310 22.44 -3.08 -8.15
C CYS A 310 22.44 -1.66 -7.60
N TYR A 311 21.40 -1.28 -6.86
CA TYR A 311 21.30 0.04 -6.24
C TYR A 311 21.82 0.07 -4.79
N ASN A 312 22.28 -1.06 -4.24
CA ASN A 312 22.56 -1.21 -2.79
C ASN A 312 21.38 -0.75 -1.91
N TRP A 313 20.14 -1.02 -2.35
CA TRP A 313 18.91 -0.62 -1.67
C TRP A 313 18.54 -1.61 -0.54
N ARG A 314 19.44 -1.75 0.43
CA ARG A 314 19.30 -2.70 1.55
C ARG A 314 19.31 -1.96 2.89
N PRO A 315 18.64 -2.49 3.93
CA PRO A 315 18.74 -1.94 5.28
C PRO A 315 20.21 -1.72 5.67
N TYR A 316 20.49 -0.57 6.30
CA TYR A 316 21.83 -0.17 6.76
C TYR A 316 22.87 0.15 5.66
N SER A 317 22.49 0.14 4.38
CA SER A 317 23.35 0.63 3.30
C SER A 317 23.77 2.08 3.55
N ALA A 318 25.03 2.40 3.27
CA ALA A 318 25.55 3.77 3.39
C ALA A 318 24.77 4.74 2.48
N LEU A 319 24.29 4.27 1.33
CA LEU A 319 23.54 5.09 0.38
C LEU A 319 22.20 5.55 0.94
N LEU A 320 21.55 4.74 1.79
CA LEU A 320 20.30 5.14 2.46
C LEU A 320 20.47 6.30 3.45
N ARG A 321 21.70 6.70 3.77
CA ARG A 321 21.97 7.92 4.56
C ARG A 321 21.86 9.19 3.72
N HIS A 322 21.95 9.09 2.39
CA HIS A 322 21.84 10.23 1.50
C HIS A 322 20.37 10.52 1.17
N LYS A 323 19.83 11.61 1.73
CA LYS A 323 18.44 12.03 1.58
C LYS A 323 18.00 12.13 0.11
N GLU A 324 18.84 12.76 -0.73
CA GLU A 324 18.54 12.95 -2.16
C GLU A 324 18.38 11.63 -2.89
N TYR A 325 19.26 10.67 -2.61
CA TYR A 325 19.20 9.33 -3.19
C TYR A 325 17.89 8.61 -2.79
N VAL A 326 17.52 8.67 -1.51
CA VAL A 326 16.27 8.07 -1.03
C VAL A 326 15.05 8.74 -1.65
N VAL A 327 15.04 10.06 -1.77
CA VAL A 327 13.94 10.81 -2.41
C VAL A 327 13.78 10.41 -3.87
N VAL A 328 14.87 10.33 -4.65
CA VAL A 328 14.82 9.96 -6.07
C VAL A 328 14.32 8.52 -6.24
N VAL A 329 14.83 7.58 -5.45
CA VAL A 329 14.40 6.17 -5.53
C VAL A 329 12.94 5.99 -5.14
N VAL A 330 12.53 6.54 -3.99
CA VAL A 330 11.14 6.43 -3.54
C VAL A 330 10.21 7.04 -4.59
N ASN A 331 10.56 8.21 -5.14
CA ASN A 331 9.78 8.84 -6.19
C ASN A 331 9.62 7.96 -7.43
N ALA A 332 10.69 7.29 -7.88
CA ALA A 332 10.62 6.38 -9.00
C ALA A 332 9.72 5.16 -8.71
N VAL A 333 9.75 4.63 -7.47
CA VAL A 333 8.85 3.54 -7.03
C VAL A 333 7.39 4.01 -7.04
N LEU A 334 7.10 5.20 -6.52
CA LEU A 334 5.74 5.76 -6.49
C LEU A 334 5.20 6.02 -7.90
N ASP A 335 6.03 6.56 -8.80
CA ASP A 335 5.67 6.80 -10.20
C ASP A 335 5.39 5.49 -10.94
N PHE A 336 6.22 4.46 -10.70
CA PHE A 336 5.97 3.10 -11.21
C PHE A 336 4.64 2.55 -10.70
N ALA A 337 4.38 2.60 -9.39
CA ALA A 337 3.16 2.07 -8.80
C ALA A 337 1.90 2.75 -9.35
N ALA A 338 1.94 4.08 -9.55
CA ALA A 338 0.85 4.82 -10.17
C ALA A 338 0.64 4.42 -11.64
N SER A 339 1.72 4.16 -12.39
CA SER A 339 1.63 3.70 -13.78
C SER A 339 1.19 2.24 -13.93
N ALA A 340 1.41 1.42 -12.89
CA ALA A 340 1.09 0.01 -12.87
C ALA A 340 -0.39 -0.27 -12.54
N GLU A 341 -1.09 0.70 -11.96
CA GLU A 341 -2.48 0.57 -11.57
C GLU A 341 -3.37 0.18 -12.75
N GLY A 342 -4.16 -0.88 -12.60
CA GLY A 342 -5.03 -1.40 -13.66
C GLY A 342 -4.32 -2.16 -14.79
N HIS A 343 -2.98 -2.15 -14.83
CA HIS A 343 -2.19 -2.80 -15.87
C HIS A 343 -1.42 -4.03 -15.37
N ILE A 344 -1.06 -4.05 -14.09
CA ILE A 344 -0.31 -5.14 -13.44
C ILE A 344 -1.15 -5.71 -12.30
N CYS A 345 -1.00 -7.00 -12.03
CA CYS A 345 -1.58 -7.66 -10.87
C CYS A 345 -1.27 -6.86 -9.59
N ARG A 346 -2.32 -6.54 -8.83
CA ARG A 346 -2.21 -5.74 -7.60
C ARG A 346 -1.21 -6.33 -6.61
N ASP A 347 -1.20 -7.65 -6.44
CA ASP A 347 -0.30 -8.33 -5.50
C ASP A 347 1.17 -8.22 -5.92
N ALA A 348 1.44 -8.20 -7.23
CA ALA A 348 2.78 -8.02 -7.77
C ALA A 348 3.33 -6.61 -7.44
N VAL A 349 2.50 -5.59 -7.65
CA VAL A 349 2.82 -4.19 -7.28
C VAL A 349 2.97 -4.06 -5.76
N GLN A 350 2.06 -4.65 -4.98
CA GLN A 350 2.14 -4.62 -3.51
C GLN A 350 3.38 -5.33 -2.97
N LEU A 351 3.82 -6.43 -3.59
CA LEU A 351 5.05 -7.11 -3.24
C LEU A 351 6.26 -6.21 -3.49
N LEU A 352 6.37 -5.61 -4.68
CA LEU A 352 7.44 -4.66 -5.02
C LEU A 352 7.50 -3.50 -4.03
N VAL A 353 6.38 -2.80 -3.87
CA VAL A 353 6.33 -1.61 -3.02
C VAL A 353 6.55 -1.97 -1.55
N GLY A 354 6.01 -3.09 -1.08
CA GLY A 354 6.21 -3.55 0.31
C GLY A 354 7.66 -3.90 0.66
N HIS A 355 8.45 -4.38 -0.31
CA HIS A 355 9.87 -4.71 -0.09
C HIS A 355 10.82 -3.54 -0.38
N LEU A 356 10.45 -2.62 -1.28
CA LEU A 356 11.27 -1.46 -1.61
C LEU A 356 11.01 -0.27 -0.68
N LEU A 357 9.77 -0.09 -0.21
CA LEU A 357 9.40 0.99 0.71
C LEU A 357 9.30 0.47 2.15
N ALA A 358 10.40 -0.07 2.67
CA ALA A 358 10.49 -0.47 4.07
C ALA A 358 10.18 0.71 5.03
N VAL A 359 9.82 0.40 6.28
CA VAL A 359 9.42 1.39 7.30
C VAL A 359 10.47 2.49 7.42
N GLU A 360 11.72 2.11 7.53
CA GLU A 360 12.86 3.01 7.72
C GLU A 360 13.03 3.98 6.54
N VAL A 361 12.85 3.49 5.31
CA VAL A 361 12.93 4.30 4.08
C VAL A 361 11.80 5.32 4.06
N LEU A 362 10.57 4.87 4.34
CA LEU A 362 9.41 5.77 4.35
C LEU A 362 9.49 6.80 5.47
N ARG A 363 10.06 6.46 6.62
CA ARG A 363 10.36 7.44 7.67
C ARG A 363 11.32 8.53 7.17
N LEU A 364 12.42 8.14 6.52
CA LEU A 364 13.38 9.11 6.00
C LEU A 364 12.78 9.98 4.89
N TYR A 365 12.01 9.38 3.98
CA TYR A 365 11.32 10.11 2.92
C TYR A 365 10.28 11.09 3.48
N ALA A 366 9.47 10.68 4.46
CA ALA A 366 8.52 11.54 5.17
C ALA A 366 9.23 12.70 5.88
N GLN A 367 10.37 12.44 6.52
CA GLN A 367 11.19 13.48 7.15
C GLN A 367 11.70 14.48 6.12
N CYS A 368 12.11 14.03 4.92
CA CYS A 368 12.50 14.94 3.85
C CYS A 368 11.34 15.86 3.42
N GLY A 369 10.10 15.34 3.44
CA GLY A 369 8.89 16.14 3.24
C GLY A 369 8.71 17.24 4.29
N ALA A 370 8.90 16.91 5.58
CA ALA A 370 8.89 17.90 6.66
C ALA A 370 10.01 18.94 6.50
N ASP A 371 11.25 18.49 6.27
CA ASP A 371 12.42 19.35 6.13
C ASP A 371 12.26 20.32 4.95
N MET A 372 11.69 19.86 3.83
CA MET A 372 11.37 20.69 2.66
C MET A 372 10.37 21.80 3.02
N ALA A 373 9.30 21.45 3.75
CA ALA A 373 8.28 22.41 4.17
C ALA A 373 8.87 23.46 5.13
N VAL A 374 9.65 23.03 6.12
CA VAL A 374 10.32 23.93 7.07
C VAL A 374 11.34 24.82 6.35
N SER A 375 12.09 24.28 5.39
CA SER A 375 12.99 25.09 4.54
C SER A 375 12.22 26.14 3.74
N ALA A 376 11.02 25.83 3.26
CA ALA A 376 10.15 26.79 2.57
C ALA A 376 9.65 27.90 3.50
N LEU A 377 9.58 27.66 4.81
CA LEU A 377 9.25 28.68 5.80
C LEU A 377 10.41 29.67 6.02
N HIS A 378 11.66 29.19 5.97
CA HIS A 378 12.86 30.02 6.12
C HIS A 378 13.19 30.82 4.85
N ASP A 379 13.18 30.17 3.68
CA ASP A 379 13.66 30.76 2.43
C ASP A 379 12.53 31.21 1.48
N GLY A 380 11.27 31.02 1.87
CA GLY A 380 10.12 31.16 0.97
C GLY A 380 10.02 32.53 0.29
N THR A 381 10.32 33.59 1.03
CA THR A 381 10.35 34.97 0.52
C THR A 381 11.45 35.19 -0.52
N ALA A 382 12.65 34.64 -0.30
CA ALA A 382 13.76 34.70 -1.26
C ALA A 382 13.47 33.87 -2.52
N ARG A 383 12.85 32.69 -2.37
CA ARG A 383 12.48 31.81 -3.50
C ARG A 383 11.33 32.37 -4.34
N LEU A 384 10.53 33.27 -3.77
CA LEU A 384 9.44 33.98 -4.42
C LEU A 384 9.83 35.31 -5.07
N TRP A 385 11.12 35.59 -5.24
CA TRP A 385 11.60 36.84 -5.83
C TRP A 385 10.91 37.20 -7.17
N ARG A 386 10.45 36.24 -7.97
CA ARG A 386 9.69 36.52 -9.20
C ARG A 386 8.31 37.14 -8.96
N ARG A 387 7.70 36.88 -7.79
CA ARG A 387 6.40 37.43 -7.40
C ARG A 387 6.50 38.90 -7.01
N SER A 388 7.63 39.37 -6.47
CA SER A 388 7.83 40.81 -6.24
C SER A 388 7.92 41.60 -7.54
N PHE A 389 8.47 41.02 -8.62
CA PHE A 389 8.45 41.63 -9.96
C PHE A 389 7.05 41.66 -10.59
N LEU A 390 6.22 40.64 -10.35
CA LEU A 390 4.84 40.58 -10.88
C LEU A 390 3.83 41.43 -10.09
N MET A 391 4.20 41.92 -8.92
CA MET A 391 3.38 42.76 -8.05
C MET A 391 3.81 44.25 -8.06
N GLU A 392 4.76 44.63 -8.93
CA GLU A 392 5.15 46.02 -9.15
C GLU A 392 3.93 46.83 -9.60
N GLY A 393 3.46 47.75 -8.74
CA GLY A 393 2.25 48.57 -8.96
C GLY A 393 1.05 48.21 -8.09
N THR A 394 1.06 47.07 -7.39
CA THR A 394 0.08 46.75 -6.33
C THR A 394 0.66 47.07 -4.96
N SER A 395 0.02 47.97 -4.20
CA SER A 395 0.47 48.40 -2.87
C SER A 395 0.25 47.35 -1.77
N ARG A 396 0.47 46.06 -2.04
CA ARG A 396 0.33 45.01 -1.02
C ARG A 396 1.63 44.90 -0.26
N THR A 397 1.64 45.36 0.99
CA THR A 397 2.74 45.04 1.91
C THR A 397 2.71 43.54 2.19
N LEU A 398 3.64 42.79 1.61
CA LEU A 398 3.75 41.36 1.84
C LEU A 398 4.35 41.12 3.22
N PHE A 399 3.55 40.63 4.17
CA PHE A 399 4.08 40.15 5.44
C PHE A 399 4.95 38.90 5.16
N PRO A 400 6.27 38.93 5.49
CA PRO A 400 7.20 37.87 5.09
C PRO A 400 6.78 36.49 5.57
N LEU A 401 6.39 36.37 6.85
CA LEU A 401 6.01 35.09 7.43
C LEU A 401 4.73 34.53 6.80
N TYR A 402 3.70 35.33 6.56
CA TYR A 402 2.46 34.88 5.93
C TYR A 402 2.72 34.31 4.53
N THR A 403 3.61 34.99 3.79
CA THR A 403 4.06 34.52 2.48
C THR A 403 4.81 33.20 2.61
N CYS A 404 5.72 33.08 3.58
CA CYS A 404 6.41 31.82 3.87
C CYS A 404 5.44 30.69 4.31
N SER A 405 4.40 30.98 5.10
CA SER A 405 3.36 30.02 5.49
C SER A 405 2.60 29.48 4.29
N LEU A 406 2.27 30.32 3.32
CA LEU A 406 1.66 29.84 2.06
C LEU A 406 2.58 28.88 1.30
N HIS A 407 3.89 29.13 1.33
CA HIS A 407 4.89 28.28 0.68
C HIS A 407 5.09 26.96 1.43
N PHE A 408 5.12 27.02 2.76
CA PHE A 408 5.10 25.86 3.63
C PHE A 408 3.90 24.96 3.30
N VAL A 409 2.69 25.52 3.26
CA VAL A 409 1.45 24.77 2.96
C VAL A 409 1.53 24.13 1.57
N ARG A 410 1.91 24.89 0.54
CA ARG A 410 2.04 24.36 -0.84
C ARG A 410 3.05 23.22 -0.94
N SER A 411 4.15 23.30 -0.19
CA SER A 411 5.20 22.28 -0.19
C SER A 411 4.69 20.97 0.41
N LEU A 412 4.01 21.04 1.56
CA LEU A 412 3.37 19.86 2.16
C LEU A 412 2.23 19.34 1.29
N GLU A 413 1.41 20.21 0.72
CA GLU A 413 0.30 19.80 -0.15
C GLU A 413 0.80 19.05 -1.39
N ALA A 414 1.88 19.52 -2.02
CA ALA A 414 2.50 18.82 -3.14
C ALA A 414 3.05 17.45 -2.74
N PHE A 415 3.68 17.36 -1.56
CA PHE A 415 4.16 16.11 -0.99
C PHE A 415 3.02 15.12 -0.71
N GLN A 416 1.94 15.59 -0.06
CA GLN A 416 0.75 14.80 0.25
C GLN A 416 0.02 14.33 -1.02
N ARG A 417 -0.18 15.18 -2.02
CA ARG A 417 -0.80 14.78 -3.30
C ARG A 417 -0.03 13.66 -3.99
N ARG A 418 1.30 13.76 -4.01
CA ARG A 418 2.16 12.73 -4.62
C ARG A 418 2.03 11.39 -3.91
N LEU A 419 1.93 11.44 -2.59
CA LEU A 419 1.74 10.25 -1.77
C LEU A 419 0.31 9.70 -1.85
N HIS A 420 -0.71 10.52 -2.02
CA HIS A 420 -2.12 10.11 -2.02
C HIS A 420 -2.38 9.02 -3.06
N ASN A 421 -1.90 9.19 -4.29
CA ASN A 421 -2.11 8.22 -5.38
C ASN A 421 -1.47 6.85 -5.08
N SER A 422 -0.30 6.83 -4.44
CA SER A 422 0.47 5.60 -4.21
C SER A 422 0.20 4.96 -2.84
N LEU A 423 -0.14 5.75 -1.83
CA LEU A 423 -0.46 5.27 -0.48
C LEU A 423 -1.85 4.64 -0.40
N LEU A 424 -2.80 5.00 -1.29
CA LEU A 424 -4.08 4.29 -1.40
C LEU A 424 -3.91 2.81 -1.82
N LEU A 425 -2.80 2.47 -2.46
CA LEU A 425 -2.45 1.08 -2.82
C LEU A 425 -1.85 0.29 -1.64
N LEU A 426 -1.38 0.98 -0.59
CA LEU A 426 -0.60 0.44 0.53
C LEU A 426 -1.38 0.52 1.84
N ARG A 427 -1.27 -0.51 2.69
CA ARG A 427 -2.00 -0.66 3.96
C ARG A 427 -2.09 0.65 4.78
N GLY A 428 -3.25 0.94 5.37
CA GLY A 428 -3.55 2.23 6.04
C GLY A 428 -2.56 2.67 7.13
N PHE A 429 -1.84 1.74 7.77
CA PHE A 429 -0.77 2.03 8.73
C PHE A 429 0.36 2.90 8.14
N TRP A 430 0.69 2.73 6.86
CA TRP A 430 1.76 3.50 6.21
C TRP A 430 1.37 4.96 6.01
N ALA A 431 0.11 5.22 5.69
CA ALA A 431 -0.40 6.57 5.51
C ALA A 431 -0.37 7.36 6.83
N GLU A 432 -0.74 6.72 7.93
CA GLU A 432 -0.63 7.30 9.28
C GLU A 432 0.83 7.57 9.67
N LEU A 433 1.74 6.62 9.42
CA LEU A 433 3.17 6.82 9.70
C LEU A 433 3.73 8.03 8.95
N VAL A 434 3.44 8.12 7.65
CA VAL A 434 3.93 9.20 6.80
C VAL A 434 3.33 10.53 7.24
N TRP A 435 2.06 10.57 7.61
CA TRP A 435 1.40 11.75 8.19
C TRP A 435 2.12 12.29 9.42
N ARG A 436 2.36 11.43 10.43
CA ARG A 436 2.99 11.85 11.70
C ARG A 436 4.41 12.39 11.49
N ILE A 437 5.19 11.74 10.63
CA ILE A 437 6.59 12.14 10.41
C ILE A 437 6.70 13.36 9.49
N SER A 438 5.78 13.54 8.54
CA SER A 438 5.84 14.69 7.64
C SER A 438 5.05 15.88 8.18
N VAL A 439 3.73 15.75 8.29
CA VAL A 439 2.83 16.87 8.60
C VAL A 439 2.94 17.27 10.06
N GLU A 440 2.76 16.35 11.01
CA GLU A 440 2.78 16.73 12.44
C GLU A 440 4.12 17.34 12.85
N THR A 441 5.23 16.74 12.40
CA THR A 441 6.58 17.29 12.64
C THR A 441 6.74 18.69 12.04
N ALA A 442 6.24 18.92 10.82
CA ALA A 442 6.29 20.22 10.18
C ALA A 442 5.39 21.25 10.91
N LEU A 443 4.23 20.84 11.42
CA LEU A 443 3.33 21.69 12.21
C LEU A 443 3.96 22.10 13.54
N SER A 444 4.61 21.18 14.26
CA SER A 444 5.36 21.51 15.49
C SER A 444 6.48 22.51 15.22
N MET A 445 7.27 22.30 14.16
CA MET A 445 8.34 23.23 13.79
C MET A 445 7.79 24.60 13.35
N PHE A 446 6.64 24.63 12.67
CA PHE A 446 5.95 25.88 12.33
C PHE A 446 5.50 26.62 13.59
N LEU A 447 4.86 25.93 14.55
CA LEU A 447 4.45 26.51 15.83
C LEU A 447 5.63 27.15 16.56
N ASP A 448 6.73 26.41 16.74
CA ASP A 448 7.97 26.92 17.38
C ASP A 448 8.49 28.20 16.72
N ILE A 449 8.41 28.29 15.38
CA ILE A 449 8.89 29.45 14.63
C ILE A 449 7.96 30.65 14.80
N VAL A 450 6.63 30.45 14.71
CA VAL A 450 5.68 31.55 14.89
C VAL A 450 5.66 32.04 16.33
N GLU A 451 5.74 31.13 17.32
CA GLU A 451 5.86 31.50 18.73
C GLU A 451 7.07 32.42 18.95
N LYS A 452 8.25 32.01 18.49
CA LYS A 452 9.49 32.82 18.61
C LYS A 452 9.37 34.19 17.93
N GLN A 453 8.78 34.26 16.73
CA GLN A 453 8.65 35.52 15.99
C GLN A 453 7.59 36.46 16.60
N SER A 454 6.56 35.90 17.22
CA SER A 454 5.47 36.68 17.82
C SER A 454 5.80 37.25 19.20
N LEU A 455 6.86 36.78 19.88
CA LEU A 455 7.23 37.20 21.23
C LEU A 455 7.29 38.73 21.41
N LEU A 456 7.87 39.45 20.44
CA LEU A 456 7.99 40.91 20.49
C LEU A 456 6.62 41.61 20.39
N ALA A 457 5.70 41.06 19.60
CA ALA A 457 4.35 41.62 19.47
C ALA A 457 3.44 41.21 20.65
N MET A 458 3.80 40.15 21.37
CA MET A 458 3.13 39.66 22.58
C MET A 458 3.69 40.26 23.89
N SER A 459 4.64 41.21 23.82
CA SER A 459 5.24 41.86 24.99
C SER A 459 4.22 42.68 25.80
N ASP A 460 4.69 43.27 26.90
CA ASP A 460 3.86 43.85 27.95
C ASP A 460 2.84 44.86 27.39
N ALA A 461 1.61 44.85 27.90
CA ALA A 461 0.52 45.66 27.36
C ALA A 461 0.77 47.18 27.46
N ALA A 462 1.74 47.58 28.29
CA ALA A 462 2.24 48.94 28.43
C ALA A 462 3.02 49.44 27.19
N GLU A 463 3.58 48.54 26.37
CA GLU A 463 4.31 48.84 25.12
C GLU A 463 3.46 48.61 23.87
N ALA A 464 2.14 48.42 24.02
CA ALA A 464 1.25 48.15 22.91
C ALA A 464 1.32 49.26 21.83
N SER A 465 1.33 48.87 20.57
CA SER A 465 1.30 49.79 19.44
C SER A 465 0.37 49.27 18.34
N TRP A 466 -0.10 50.15 17.47
CA TRP A 466 -0.92 49.71 16.32
C TRP A 466 -0.16 48.76 15.39
N GLU A 467 1.17 48.86 15.35
CA GLU A 467 2.05 47.95 14.60
C GLU A 467 2.15 46.57 15.25
N SER A 468 2.15 46.48 16.60
CA SER A 468 2.08 45.19 17.29
C SER A 468 0.74 44.50 17.06
N VAL A 469 -0.38 45.24 17.10
CA VAL A 469 -1.71 44.71 16.77
C VAL A 469 -1.76 44.19 15.34
N LEU A 470 -1.26 44.96 14.37
CA LEU A 470 -1.21 44.54 12.96
C LEU A 470 -0.36 43.29 12.77
N SER A 471 0.80 43.22 13.43
CA SER A 471 1.68 42.05 13.41
C SER A 471 0.99 40.81 13.97
N LEU A 472 0.28 40.93 15.10
CA LEU A 472 -0.53 39.85 15.67
C LEU A 472 -1.61 39.37 14.70
N LEU A 473 -2.29 40.27 14.00
CA LEU A 473 -3.28 39.88 12.99
C LEU A 473 -2.66 39.11 11.82
N TRP A 474 -1.45 39.49 11.39
CA TRP A 474 -0.70 38.72 10.38
C TRP A 474 -0.21 37.35 10.89
N TYR A 475 0.19 37.24 12.16
CA TYR A 475 0.50 35.96 12.78
C TYR A 475 -0.74 35.06 12.84
N VAL A 476 -1.91 35.61 13.24
CA VAL A 476 -3.19 34.88 13.21
C VAL A 476 -3.51 34.38 11.80
N ALA A 477 -3.37 35.23 10.78
CA ALA A 477 -3.60 34.82 9.39
C ALA A 477 -2.65 33.71 8.93
N SER A 478 -1.39 33.77 9.35
CA SER A 478 -0.36 32.76 9.04
C SER A 478 -0.70 31.41 9.65
N VAL A 479 -1.09 31.40 10.94
CA VAL A 479 -1.50 30.18 11.64
C VAL A 479 -2.80 29.62 11.05
N GLN A 480 -3.80 30.47 10.80
CA GLN A 480 -5.11 30.06 10.26
C GLN A 480 -4.99 29.33 8.92
N VAL A 481 -4.12 29.80 8.02
CA VAL A 481 -3.92 29.14 6.71
C VAL A 481 -3.29 27.75 6.88
N VAL A 482 -2.33 27.62 7.81
CA VAL A 482 -1.68 26.33 8.08
C VAL A 482 -2.65 25.37 8.77
N THR A 483 -3.43 25.82 9.75
CA THR A 483 -4.41 24.97 10.44
C THR A 483 -5.51 24.49 9.51
N ALA A 484 -6.06 25.38 8.67
CA ALA A 484 -7.11 25.00 7.72
C ALA A 484 -6.63 23.93 6.73
N ALA A 485 -5.43 24.11 6.17
CA ALA A 485 -4.85 23.12 5.26
C ALA A 485 -4.59 21.77 5.97
N ALA A 486 -4.11 21.81 7.21
CA ALA A 486 -3.86 20.59 8.00
C ALA A 486 -5.16 19.84 8.35
N GLU A 487 -6.25 20.56 8.66
CA GLU A 487 -7.58 19.96 8.88
C GLU A 487 -8.07 19.25 7.62
N ASP A 488 -7.94 19.88 6.45
CA ASP A 488 -8.34 19.29 5.16
C ASP A 488 -7.55 18.00 4.87
N TRP A 489 -6.24 18.02 5.07
CA TRP A 489 -5.41 16.83 4.84
C TRP A 489 -5.70 15.70 5.83
N LEU A 490 -5.98 16.02 7.09
CA LEU A 490 -6.39 15.04 8.09
C LEU A 490 -7.75 14.42 7.73
N GLY A 491 -8.67 15.22 7.18
CA GLY A 491 -9.94 14.75 6.62
C GLY A 491 -9.72 13.72 5.51
N MET A 492 -8.91 14.04 4.50
CA MET A 492 -8.58 13.11 3.41
C MET A 492 -7.93 11.81 3.89
N LEU A 493 -7.03 11.89 4.88
CA LEU A 493 -6.39 10.70 5.48
C LEU A 493 -7.44 9.79 6.14
N ARG A 494 -8.37 10.37 6.91
CA ARG A 494 -9.44 9.62 7.59
C ARG A 494 -10.37 8.92 6.61
N GLU A 495 -10.77 9.61 5.55
CA GLU A 495 -11.59 9.04 4.47
C GLU A 495 -10.89 7.86 3.79
N SER A 496 -9.60 8.04 3.46
CA SER A 496 -8.77 7.00 2.83
C SER A 496 -8.61 5.76 3.71
N CYS A 497 -8.37 5.96 5.01
CA CYS A 497 -8.27 4.87 5.98
C CYS A 497 -9.61 4.15 6.19
N ALA A 498 -10.73 4.87 6.23
CA ALA A 498 -12.06 4.29 6.39
C ALA A 498 -12.46 3.41 5.19
N ALA A 499 -12.13 3.84 3.97
CA ALA A 499 -12.35 3.05 2.75
C ALA A 499 -11.65 1.68 2.82
N MET A 500 -10.42 1.64 3.34
CA MET A 500 -9.64 0.41 3.46
C MET A 500 -10.02 -0.46 4.66
N ALA A 501 -10.49 0.13 5.77
CA ALA A 501 -10.91 -0.61 6.97
C ALA A 501 -12.14 -1.50 6.74
N SER A 502 -12.92 -1.27 5.68
CA SER A 502 -14.00 -2.19 5.24
C SER A 502 -13.50 -3.62 4.91
N THR A 503 -12.19 -3.81 4.74
CA THR A 503 -11.54 -5.09 4.44
C THR A 503 -10.66 -5.65 5.56
N ALA A 504 -10.44 -4.91 6.66
CA ALA A 504 -9.60 -5.34 7.77
C ALA A 504 -10.21 -4.96 9.13
N SER A 505 -10.40 -5.95 9.99
CA SER A 505 -11.00 -5.86 11.33
C SER A 505 -10.10 -5.20 12.38
N SER A 506 -9.63 -3.97 12.13
CA SER A 506 -8.91 -3.19 13.14
C SER A 506 -9.40 -1.74 13.13
N PRO A 507 -9.90 -1.22 14.26
CA PRO A 507 -10.29 0.18 14.36
C PRO A 507 -9.05 1.07 14.27
N SER A 508 -9.04 2.01 13.34
CA SER A 508 -8.00 3.03 13.23
C SER A 508 -8.07 3.99 14.42
N SER A 509 -6.97 4.14 15.16
CA SER A 509 -6.86 5.02 16.34
C SER A 509 -6.38 6.43 15.97
N LEU A 510 -6.89 7.01 14.88
CA LEU A 510 -6.51 8.35 14.43
C LEU A 510 -7.24 9.42 15.28
N SER A 511 -6.75 9.63 16.51
CA SER A 511 -7.13 10.77 17.36
C SER A 511 -6.74 12.10 16.68
N ASN A 512 -7.29 13.22 17.17
CA ASN A 512 -6.79 14.53 16.74
C ASN A 512 -5.30 14.66 17.09
N PRO A 513 -4.47 15.18 16.17
CA PRO A 513 -3.04 15.33 16.41
C PRO A 513 -2.76 16.52 17.34
N GLU A 514 -1.98 16.27 18.40
CA GLU A 514 -1.60 17.26 19.41
C GLU A 514 -1.02 18.58 18.84
N PRO A 515 -0.18 18.58 17.78
CA PRO A 515 0.32 19.83 17.18
C PRO A 515 -0.74 20.69 16.51
N LEU A 516 -1.81 20.07 15.97
CA LEU A 516 -2.90 20.82 15.33
C LEU A 516 -3.73 21.55 16.38
N ASP A 517 -4.08 20.84 17.46
CA ASP A 517 -4.80 21.43 18.59
C ASP A 517 -3.99 22.58 19.22
N ALA A 518 -2.67 22.40 19.38
CA ALA A 518 -1.76 23.43 19.87
C ALA A 518 -1.75 24.69 18.96
N LEU A 519 -1.70 24.52 17.64
CA LEU A 519 -1.78 25.62 16.68
C LEU A 519 -3.11 26.38 16.77
N MET A 520 -4.23 25.68 16.92
CA MET A 520 -5.55 26.31 17.08
C MET A 520 -5.63 27.12 18.38
N LEU A 521 -5.14 26.57 19.49
CA LEU A 521 -5.07 27.27 20.78
C LEU A 521 -4.17 28.51 20.70
N PHE A 522 -3.04 28.39 20.02
CA PHE A 522 -2.10 29.49 19.84
C PHE A 522 -2.67 30.60 18.94
N ARG A 523 -3.36 30.24 17.85
CA ARG A 523 -4.13 31.19 17.02
C ARG A 523 -5.11 31.98 17.88
N ASP A 524 -5.88 31.29 18.72
CA ASP A 524 -6.89 31.92 19.56
C ASP A 524 -6.26 32.79 20.66
N HIS A 525 -5.05 32.45 21.13
CA HIS A 525 -4.27 33.29 22.03
C HIS A 525 -3.83 34.59 21.34
N LEU A 526 -3.23 34.50 20.14
CA LEU A 526 -2.83 35.66 19.34
C LEU A 526 -4.01 36.57 19.01
N ALA A 527 -5.15 35.99 18.64
CA ALA A 527 -6.38 36.73 18.35
C ALA A 527 -6.87 37.50 19.58
N ARG A 528 -6.92 36.85 20.75
CA ARG A 528 -7.26 37.50 22.02
C ARG A 528 -6.30 38.63 22.37
N ARG A 529 -4.99 38.40 22.26
CA ARG A 529 -3.97 39.43 22.51
C ARG A 529 -4.12 40.64 21.59
N SER A 530 -4.39 40.40 20.30
CA SER A 530 -4.61 41.49 19.33
C SER A 530 -5.84 42.33 19.70
N ALA A 531 -6.91 41.69 20.17
CA ALA A 531 -8.13 42.34 20.61
C ALA A 531 -7.92 43.14 21.91
N GLU A 532 -7.20 42.59 22.89
CA GLU A 532 -6.83 43.25 24.14
C GLU A 532 -6.00 44.52 23.87
N GLN A 533 -4.95 44.42 23.04
CA GLN A 533 -4.10 45.56 22.69
C GLN A 533 -4.88 46.62 21.89
N ALA A 534 -5.70 46.22 20.91
CA ALA A 534 -6.52 47.15 20.15
C ALA A 534 -7.54 47.88 21.04
N GLN A 535 -8.17 47.17 21.97
CA GLN A 535 -9.08 47.77 22.94
C GLN A 535 -8.36 48.77 23.85
N LEU A 536 -7.18 48.43 24.34
CA LEU A 536 -6.35 49.31 25.18
C LEU A 536 -5.95 50.59 24.43
N LEU A 537 -5.44 50.47 23.20
CA LEU A 537 -5.07 51.60 22.36
C LEU A 537 -6.27 52.51 22.03
N THR A 538 -7.43 51.90 21.79
CA THR A 538 -8.68 52.65 21.54
C THR A 538 -9.16 53.38 22.79
N ARG A 539 -9.04 52.76 23.97
CA ARG A 539 -9.36 53.43 25.24
C ARG A 539 -8.41 54.59 25.54
N GLN A 540 -7.12 54.42 25.23
CA GLN A 540 -6.15 55.51 25.36
C GLN A 540 -6.58 56.71 24.49
N LEU A 541 -6.99 56.47 23.23
CA LEU A 541 -7.57 57.49 22.34
C LEU A 541 -8.75 58.25 22.98
N CYS A 542 -9.62 57.55 23.72
CA CYS A 542 -10.79 58.16 24.37
C CYS A 542 -10.47 58.90 25.68
N THR A 543 -9.36 58.58 26.36
CA THR A 543 -9.10 59.00 27.76
C THR A 543 -7.89 59.91 27.93
N HIS A 544 -7.39 60.51 26.85
CA HIS A 544 -6.23 61.39 26.88
C HIS A 544 -6.40 62.61 27.80
N GLN A 545 -5.39 62.88 28.63
CA GLN A 545 -5.35 64.10 29.45
C GLN A 545 -5.02 65.34 28.59
N PRO A 546 -5.56 66.52 28.94
CA PRO A 546 -5.44 67.76 28.15
C PRO A 546 -4.02 68.35 27.99
N GLY A 547 -2.95 67.60 28.28
CA GLY A 547 -1.55 67.97 28.04
C GLY A 547 -0.80 67.08 27.03
N ASP A 548 -1.38 65.95 26.60
CA ASP A 548 -0.72 64.92 25.76
C ASP A 548 -1.23 64.90 24.31
N ALA A 549 -1.53 66.08 23.74
CA ALA A 549 -2.09 66.21 22.38
C ALA A 549 -1.21 65.55 21.29
N ALA A 550 0.12 65.56 21.47
CA ALA A 550 1.05 64.89 20.55
C ALA A 550 0.89 63.36 20.59
N GLN A 551 0.62 62.77 21.75
CA GLN A 551 0.40 61.33 21.88
C GLN A 551 -0.94 60.92 21.29
N ALA A 552 -2.00 61.71 21.54
CA ALA A 552 -3.31 61.49 20.93
C ALA A 552 -3.26 61.56 19.40
N ALA A 553 -2.55 62.55 18.85
CA ALA A 553 -2.33 62.66 17.42
C ALA A 553 -1.56 61.45 16.87
N ARG A 554 -0.49 60.99 17.54
CA ARG A 554 0.26 59.80 17.13
C ARG A 554 -0.61 58.54 17.10
N LEU A 555 -1.42 58.31 18.14
CA LEU A 555 -2.31 57.16 18.19
C LEU A 555 -3.42 57.24 17.13
N LEU A 556 -3.93 58.44 16.82
CA LEU A 556 -4.98 58.64 15.83
C LEU A 556 -4.46 58.39 14.41
N HIS A 557 -3.29 58.94 14.06
CA HIS A 557 -2.65 58.69 12.77
C HIS A 557 -2.19 57.23 12.65
N GLY A 558 -1.74 56.63 13.76
CA GLY A 558 -1.43 55.21 13.81
C GLY A 558 -2.67 54.32 13.60
N ALA A 559 -3.82 54.71 14.15
CA ALA A 559 -5.09 54.01 13.95
C ALA A 559 -5.58 54.12 12.49
N GLU A 560 -5.39 55.28 11.84
CA GLU A 560 -5.69 55.44 10.41
C GLU A 560 -4.84 54.51 9.54
N GLU A 561 -3.52 54.51 9.73
CA GLU A 561 -2.61 53.65 8.96
C GLU A 561 -2.87 52.17 9.26
N PHE A 562 -3.22 51.83 10.50
CA PHE A 562 -3.66 50.49 10.89
C PHE A 562 -4.93 50.05 10.16
N LEU A 563 -5.99 50.87 10.18
CA LEU A 563 -7.27 50.55 9.52
C LEU A 563 -7.09 50.42 8.01
N LYS A 564 -6.26 51.29 7.41
CA LYS A 564 -5.88 51.19 6.00
C LYS A 564 -5.19 49.86 5.69
N ARG A 565 -4.16 49.49 6.46
CA ARG A 565 -3.41 48.23 6.26
C ARG A 565 -4.20 46.98 6.65
N MET A 566 -5.17 47.09 7.54
CA MET A 566 -6.08 45.98 7.89
C MET A 566 -6.88 45.51 6.66
N GLY A 567 -7.15 46.42 5.71
CA GLY A 567 -7.76 46.08 4.42
C GLY A 567 -6.87 45.20 3.52
N GLU A 568 -5.57 45.10 3.79
CA GLU A 568 -4.63 44.24 3.05
C GLU A 568 -4.57 42.80 3.60
N LEU A 569 -5.17 42.54 4.76
CA LEU A 569 -5.24 41.20 5.35
C LEU A 569 -6.07 40.25 4.46
N PRO A 570 -5.68 38.97 4.35
CA PRO A 570 -6.37 38.00 3.51
C PRO A 570 -7.84 37.83 3.89
N ASP A 571 -8.69 37.68 2.88
CA ASP A 571 -10.11 37.38 3.04
C ASP A 571 -10.26 35.93 3.56
N GLY A 572 -10.43 35.80 4.87
CA GLY A 572 -10.55 34.49 5.53
C GLY A 572 -10.41 34.55 7.05
N THR A 573 -9.77 35.57 7.59
CA THR A 573 -9.70 35.78 9.05
C THR A 573 -10.86 36.66 9.53
N SER A 574 -11.78 36.11 10.32
CA SER A 574 -12.85 36.88 10.99
C SER A 574 -12.29 37.89 12.01
N THR A 575 -11.04 37.69 12.46
CA THR A 575 -10.34 38.50 13.46
C THR A 575 -10.26 39.99 13.10
N ARG A 576 -10.15 40.33 11.81
CA ARG A 576 -10.15 41.75 11.37
C ARG A 576 -11.45 42.47 11.74
N TYR A 577 -12.59 41.81 11.52
CA TYR A 577 -13.90 42.35 11.83
C TYR A 577 -14.16 42.39 13.33
N ILE A 578 -13.63 41.40 14.08
CA ILE A 578 -13.72 41.38 15.54
C ILE A 578 -12.97 42.59 16.13
N VAL A 579 -11.74 42.84 15.68
CA VAL A 579 -10.95 44.00 16.16
C VAL A 579 -11.63 45.31 15.78
N GLN A 580 -12.11 45.46 14.54
CA GLN A 580 -12.81 46.67 14.10
C GLN A 580 -14.10 46.92 14.91
N SER A 581 -14.90 45.88 15.17
CA SER A 581 -16.11 45.94 15.99
C SER A 581 -15.80 46.29 17.46
N LEU A 582 -14.71 45.75 18.02
CA LEU A 582 -14.25 46.10 19.35
C LEU A 582 -13.83 47.57 19.46
N MET A 583 -13.06 48.07 18.47
CA MET A 583 -12.69 49.49 18.41
C MET A 583 -13.94 50.37 18.36
N GLN A 584 -14.89 50.04 17.49
CA GLN A 584 -16.16 50.77 17.37
C GLN A 584 -16.95 50.76 18.69
N GLY A 585 -17.06 49.60 19.35
CA GLY A 585 -17.76 49.45 20.62
C GLY A 585 -17.14 50.28 21.75
N VAL A 586 -15.81 50.38 21.80
CA VAL A 586 -15.10 51.26 22.75
C VAL A 586 -15.37 52.73 22.44
N LEU A 587 -15.27 53.15 21.18
CA LEU A 587 -15.52 54.52 20.76
C LEU A 587 -16.96 54.95 21.06
N GLN A 588 -17.95 54.06 20.87
CA GLN A 588 -19.36 54.33 21.18
C GLN A 588 -19.64 54.41 22.68
N LYS A 589 -18.91 53.65 23.50
CA LYS A 589 -19.13 53.59 24.94
C LYS A 589 -18.43 54.73 25.69
N ASP A 590 -17.22 55.06 25.28
CA ASP A 590 -16.32 55.91 26.06
C ASP A 590 -16.29 57.37 25.56
N LEU A 591 -16.86 57.68 24.38
CA LEU A 591 -17.02 59.05 23.87
C LEU A 591 -18.47 59.55 24.00
N SER A 592 -18.63 60.82 24.40
CA SER A 592 -19.91 61.52 24.32
C SER A 592 -20.29 61.79 22.85
N PRO A 593 -21.59 61.97 22.51
CA PRO A 593 -22.01 62.26 21.14
C PRO A 593 -21.39 63.56 20.58
N GLU A 594 -21.14 64.54 21.45
CA GLU A 594 -20.50 65.82 21.10
C GLU A 594 -19.02 65.60 20.74
N HIS A 595 -18.25 64.91 21.59
CA HIS A 595 -16.85 64.59 21.32
C HIS A 595 -16.69 63.68 20.09
N LYS A 596 -17.65 62.76 19.85
CA LYS A 596 -17.66 61.91 18.65
C LYS A 596 -17.84 62.76 17.38
N ALA A 597 -18.73 63.76 17.40
CA ALA A 597 -18.96 64.66 16.27
C ALA A 597 -17.74 65.57 16.00
N GLU A 598 -17.09 66.07 17.06
CA GLU A 598 -15.86 66.85 16.96
C GLU A 598 -14.70 66.02 16.40
N LEU A 599 -14.48 64.81 16.91
CA LEU A 599 -13.44 63.91 16.43
C LEU A 599 -13.69 63.46 14.97
N LEU A 600 -14.95 63.25 14.59
CA LEU A 600 -15.34 62.94 13.21
C LEU A 600 -15.05 64.12 12.26
N SER A 601 -15.36 65.34 12.69
CA SER A 601 -15.06 66.57 11.93
C SER A 601 -13.55 66.73 11.76
N TYR A 602 -12.80 66.55 12.85
CA TYR A 602 -11.35 66.61 12.85
C TYR A 602 -10.72 65.56 11.93
N ALA A 603 -11.14 64.29 12.03
CA ALA A 603 -10.64 63.20 11.19
C ALA A 603 -10.88 63.47 9.69
N LYS A 604 -12.04 64.03 9.33
CA LYS A 604 -12.32 64.44 7.93
C LYS A 604 -11.42 65.59 7.46
N LEU A 605 -11.20 66.60 8.31
CA LEU A 605 -10.36 67.75 7.99
C LEU A 605 -8.88 67.37 7.85
N CYS A 606 -8.41 66.41 8.66
CA CYS A 606 -7.02 65.93 8.64
C CYS A 606 -6.77 64.82 7.59
N GLY A 607 -7.76 64.44 6.80
CA GLY A 607 -7.60 63.41 5.77
C GLY A 607 -7.40 62.00 6.34
N LEU A 608 -8.14 61.65 7.40
CA LEU A 608 -8.15 60.32 8.04
C LEU A 608 -9.47 59.59 7.71
N PRO A 609 -9.68 59.17 6.44
CA PRO A 609 -10.96 58.65 5.98
C PRO A 609 -11.35 57.31 6.61
N HIS A 610 -10.40 56.42 6.93
CA HIS A 610 -10.74 55.09 7.46
C HIS A 610 -11.21 55.17 8.91
N PHE A 611 -10.55 56.01 9.72
CA PHE A 611 -10.98 56.30 11.08
C PHE A 611 -12.30 57.09 11.11
N ALA A 612 -12.49 58.05 10.19
CA ALA A 612 -13.76 58.75 10.04
C ALA A 612 -14.92 57.82 9.68
N GLN A 613 -14.68 56.80 8.84
CA GLN A 613 -15.67 55.75 8.55
C GLN A 613 -15.99 54.92 9.78
N LEU A 614 -14.99 54.53 10.57
CA LEU A 614 -15.19 53.79 11.82
C LEU A 614 -16.06 54.57 12.83
N LEU A 615 -15.89 55.90 12.89
CA LEU A 615 -16.70 56.79 13.72
C LEU A 615 -18.11 57.04 13.16
N ALA A 616 -18.30 57.01 11.84
CA ALA A 616 -19.60 57.26 11.22
C ALA A 616 -20.58 56.08 11.38
N LEU A 617 -20.04 54.89 11.63
CA LEU A 617 -20.75 53.67 12.04
C LEU A 617 -21.03 53.68 13.55
#